data_AF-A0A510PQW4-F1
#
_entry.id   AF-A0A510PQW4-F1
#
_cell.length_a   1.000
_cell.length_b   1.000
_cell.length_c   1.000
_cell.angle_alpha   90.00
_cell.angle_beta   90.00
_cell.angle_gamma   90.00
#
_symmetry.space_group_name_H-M   'P 1'
#
loop_
_entity.id
_entity.type
_entity.pdbx_description
1 polymer ?
#
loop_
_entity_poly.entity_id
_entity_poly.type
_entity_poly.pdbx_seq_one_letter_code
_entity_poly.pdbx_strand_id
1 'polypeptide(L)' 'HHTIKNGSIPKGKPKRQGKECGRQFVINPTNKTVSDETKQLIDKLLLERIS' A
#
# COMPACT_ATOMS: atom_id res chain seq x y z
N HIS A 1 -1.24 -15.64 18.73
CA HIS A 1 -0.29 -16.23 17.77
C HIS A 1 -0.71 -15.82 16.36
N HIS A 2 0.00 -14.91 15.69
CA HIS A 2 -0.42 -14.39 14.38
C HIS A 2 0.23 -15.23 13.27
N THR A 3 -0.47 -16.24 12.76
CA THR A 3 0.03 -17.05 11.65
C THR A 3 -0.08 -16.25 10.35
N ILE A 4 1.06 -15.88 9.78
CA ILE A 4 1.09 -15.21 8.48
C ILE A 4 0.90 -16.26 7.39
N LYS A 5 -0.25 -16.22 6.71
CA LYS A 5 -0.57 -17.17 5.64
C LYS A 5 0.21 -16.81 4.37
N ASN A 6 1.01 -17.74 3.86
CA ASN A 6 1.66 -17.70 2.55
C ASN A 6 0.66 -17.92 1.39
N GLY A 7 -0.45 -17.18 1.40
CA GLY A 7 -1.49 -17.25 0.38
C GLY A 7 -1.32 -16.20 -0.71
N SER A 8 -2.29 -16.12 -1.63
CA SER A 8 -2.36 -15.05 -2.60
C SER A 8 -3.21 -13.87 -2.09
N ILE A 9 -2.96 -12.67 -2.60
CA ILE A 9 -3.93 -11.57 -2.51
C ILE A 9 -5.14 -11.88 -3.41
N PRO A 10 -6.32 -11.28 -3.17
CA PRO A 10 -7.51 -11.51 -4.02
C PRO A 10 -7.27 -11.30 -5.53
N LYS A 11 -6.29 -10.46 -5.90
CA LYS A 11 -5.81 -10.26 -7.28
C LYS A 11 -4.87 -11.37 -7.79
N GLY A 12 -4.85 -12.53 -7.15
CA GLY A 12 -4.07 -13.72 -7.55
C GLY A 12 -2.56 -13.66 -7.29
N LYS A 13 -1.96 -12.49 -7.02
CA LYS A 13 -0.52 -12.39 -6.77
C LYS A 13 -0.12 -13.06 -5.44
N PRO A 14 1.00 -13.78 -5.37
CA PRO A 14 1.44 -14.41 -4.13
C PRO A 14 1.86 -13.36 -3.09
N LYS A 15 1.52 -13.57 -1.82
CA LYS A 15 2.08 -12.81 -0.71
C LYS A 15 3.52 -13.28 -0.48
N ARG A 16 4.47 -12.36 -0.55
CA ARG A 16 5.89 -12.63 -0.28
C ARG A 16 6.28 -11.96 1.04
N GLN A 17 7.16 -12.61 1.79
CA GLN A 17 7.59 -12.16 3.11
C GLN A 17 9.10 -12.36 3.27
N GLY A 18 9.78 -11.40 3.90
CA GLY A 18 11.18 -11.54 4.24
C GLY A 18 11.37 -12.60 5.33
N LYS A 19 12.36 -13.50 5.17
CA LYS A 19 12.60 -14.59 6.11
C LYS A 19 13.09 -14.11 7.48
N GLU A 20 13.95 -13.09 7.51
CA GLU A 20 14.53 -12.56 8.75
C GLU A 20 13.63 -11.53 9.44
N CYS A 21 13.06 -10.60 8.66
CA CYS A 21 12.27 -9.49 9.23
C CYS A 21 10.77 -9.77 9.31
N GLY A 22 10.28 -10.84 8.67
CA GLY A 22 8.87 -11.19 8.65
C GLY A 22 7.94 -10.18 7.96
N ARG A 23 8.47 -9.17 7.25
CA ARG A 23 7.66 -8.15 6.59
C ARG A 23 7.16 -8.63 5.23
N GLN A 24 5.89 -8.39 4.92
CA GLN A 24 5.32 -8.68 3.60
C GLN A 24 5.67 -7.60 2.59
N PHE A 25 5.88 -8.00 1.33
CA PHE A 25 6.16 -7.08 0.23
C PHE A 25 5.60 -7.59 -1.10
N VAL A 26 5.50 -6.68 -2.08
CA VAL A 26 5.07 -6.96 -3.44
C VAL A 26 6.24 -6.69 -4.38
N ILE A 27 6.60 -7.67 -5.22
CA ILE A 27 7.61 -7.48 -6.26
C ILE A 27 6.96 -6.76 -7.45
N ASN A 28 7.64 -5.75 -7.98
CA ASN A 28 7.15 -4.88 -9.04
C ASN A 28 5.79 -4.27 -8.67
N PRO A 29 5.76 -3.39 -7.66
CA PRO A 29 4.53 -2.71 -7.28
C PRO A 29 4.04 -1.89 -8.47
N THR A 30 2.88 -2.24 -9.01
CA THR A 30 2.22 -1.48 -10.08
C THR A 30 1.58 -0.18 -9.58
N ASN A 31 1.95 0.28 -8.38
CA ASN A 31 1.37 1.48 -7.77
C ASN A 31 1.64 2.67 -8.68
N LYS A 32 0.57 3.19 -9.28
CA LYS A 32 0.54 4.52 -9.89
C LYS A 32 0.94 5.50 -8.79
N THR A 33 2.09 6.12 -8.92
CA THR A 33 2.46 7.25 -8.07
C THR A 33 1.33 8.27 -8.17
N VAL A 34 0.76 8.64 -7.03
CA VAL A 34 -0.20 9.74 -6.98
C VAL A 34 0.55 10.98 -7.48
N SER A 35 0.05 11.60 -8.55
CA SER A 35 0.68 12.81 -9.09
C SER A 35 0.71 13.89 -8.02
N ASP A 36 1.72 14.75 -8.05
CA ASP A 36 1.83 15.84 -7.08
C ASP A 36 0.62 16.78 -7.15
N GLU A 37 0.03 16.93 -8.34
CA GLU A 37 -1.25 17.64 -8.55
C GLU A 37 -2.39 17.05 -7.69
N THR A 38 -2.50 15.72 -7.65
CA THR A 38 -3.53 15.05 -6.86
C THR A 38 -3.26 15.19 -5.37
N LYS A 39 -1.99 15.22 -4.94
CA LYS A 39 -1.62 15.46 -3.54
C LYS A 39 -1.98 16.89 -3.11
N GLN A 40 -1.66 17.89 -3.94
CA GLN A 40 -2.01 19.29 -3.67
C GLN A 40 -3.53 19.50 -3.57
N LEU A 41 -4.31 18.79 -4.40
CA LEU A 41 -5.76 18.82 -4.32
C LEU A 41 -6.26 18.25 -2.98
N ILE A 42 -5.69 17.13 -2.52
CA ILE A 42 -6.03 16.51 -1.23
C ILE A 42 -5.73 17.48 -0.07
N ASP A 43 -4.55 18.12 -0.07
CA ASP A 43 -4.16 19.08 0.97
C ASP A 43 -5.12 20.28 1.03
N LYS A 44 -5.52 20.81 -0.14
CA LYS A 44 -6.48 21.91 -0.21
C LYS A 44 -7.86 21.53 0.34
N LEU A 45 -8.38 20.37 -0.06
CA LEU A 45 -9.68 19.89 0.40
C LEU A 45 -9.72 19.56 1.89
N LEU A 46 -8.59 19.13 2.47
CA LEU A 46 -8.46 18.89 3.90
C LEU A 46 -8.48 20.20 4.69
N LEU A 47 -7.83 21.26 4.20
CA LEU A 47 -7.85 22.59 4.82
C LEU A 47 -9.26 23.20 4.84
N GLU A 48 -10.03 23.03 3.77
CA GLU A 48 -11.42 23.52 3.66
C GLU A 48 -12.40 22.77 4.60
N ARG A 49 -12.02 21.58 5.08
CA ARG A 49 -12.86 20.73 5.96
C ARG A 49 -12.62 20.94 7.46
N ILE A 50 -11.49 21.55 7.83
CA ILE A 50 -11.13 21.83 9.23
C ILE A 50 -11.54 23.25 9.64
N SER A 51 -11.94 24.09 8.68
CA SER A 51 -12.44 25.46 8.91
C SER A 51 -13.94 25.52 9.19
#